data_AF-A0A450Y3B1-F1
#
_entry.id   AF-A0A450Y3B1-F1
#
_cell.length_a   1.000
_cell.length_b   1.000
_cell.length_c   1.000
_cell.angle_alpha   90.00
_cell.angle_beta   90.00
_cell.angle_gamma   90.00
#
_symmetry.space_group_name_H-M   'P 1'
#
loop_
_entity.id
_entity.type
_entity.pdbx_description
1 polymer ?
#
loop_
_entity_poly.entity_id
_entity_poly.type
_entity_poly.pdbx_seq_one_letter_code
_entity_poly.pdbx_strand_id
1 'polypeptide(L)'
;MSPANLILHCYAERKDDLWQAFCLDLTIAAQGESFEEVRRKLAIMVKEYIDDAIEGEDQAYAKQLLTRRAPLRYWLKYNLYRFLHRSEGDATRFFSEVIPLLPIPGYNPA
;
A
#
# COMPACT_ATOMS: atom_id res chain seq x y z
N MET A 1 10.15 5.25 15.49
CA MET A 1 8.93 4.63 14.95
C MET A 1 8.47 3.57 15.91
N SER A 2 7.16 3.42 16.19
CA SER A 2 6.68 2.22 16.90
C SER A 2 6.60 1.05 15.91
N PRO A 3 6.68 -0.21 16.36
CA PRO A 3 6.54 -1.38 15.48
C PRO A 3 5.24 -1.40 14.66
N ALA A 4 4.17 -0.78 15.17
CA ALA A 4 2.90 -0.67 14.44
C ALA A 4 2.99 0.21 13.18
N ASN A 5 3.95 1.14 13.11
CA ASN A 5 4.19 1.96 11.92
C ASN A 5 4.88 1.17 10.78
N LEU A 6 5.24 -0.11 11.01
CA LEU A 6 5.82 -0.98 9.99
C LEU A 6 4.76 -1.73 9.17
N ILE A 7 3.49 -1.65 9.58
CA ILE A 7 2.37 -2.30 8.90
C ILE A 7 1.57 -1.24 8.15
N LEU A 8 1.55 -1.34 6.83
CA LEU A 8 0.82 -0.41 5.96
C LEU A 8 -0.66 -0.79 5.84
N HIS A 9 -1.53 0.22 5.83
CA HIS A 9 -2.96 0.09 5.59
C HIS A 9 -3.24 -0.05 4.10
N CYS A 10 -3.29 -1.30 3.64
CA CYS A 10 -3.58 -1.61 2.26
C CYS A 10 -4.96 -2.29 2.10
N TYR A 11 -5.63 -1.97 1.00
CA TYR A 11 -6.78 -2.71 0.52
C TYR A 11 -6.80 -2.69 -1.00
N ALA A 12 -7.41 -3.72 -1.58
CA ALA A 12 -7.76 -3.78 -2.98
C ALA A 12 -9.27 -3.85 -3.13
N GLU A 13 -9.78 -3.33 -4.22
CA GLU A 13 -11.17 -3.44 -4.62
C GLU A 13 -11.27 -3.73 -6.10
N ARG A 14 -12.28 -4.49 -6.49
CA ARG A 14 -12.66 -4.63 -7.88
C ARG A 14 -13.63 -3.51 -8.24
N LYS A 15 -13.24 -2.73 -9.24
CA LYS A 15 -14.06 -1.69 -9.84
C LYS A 15 -14.17 -1.99 -11.32
N ASP A 16 -15.40 -2.24 -11.76
CA ASP A 16 -15.69 -2.75 -13.10
C ASP A 16 -14.91 -4.07 -13.36
N ASP A 17 -14.14 -4.14 -14.43
CA ASP A 17 -13.35 -5.31 -14.81
C ASP A 17 -11.93 -5.32 -14.22
N LEU A 18 -11.56 -4.30 -13.45
CA LEU A 18 -10.20 -4.12 -12.96
C LEU A 18 -10.11 -4.17 -11.44
N TRP A 19 -9.02 -4.72 -10.94
CA TRP A 19 -8.61 -4.59 -9.55
C TRP A 19 -7.84 -3.29 -9.36
N GLN A 20 -8.08 -2.63 -8.24
CA GLN A 20 -7.39 -1.42 -7.79
C GLN A 20 -6.90 -1.66 -6.38
N ALA A 21 -5.60 -1.52 -6.12
CA ALA A 21 -4.99 -1.63 -4.81
C ALA A 21 -4.51 -0.27 -4.33
N PHE A 22 -4.66 0.00 -3.03
CA PHE A 22 -4.33 1.28 -2.40
C PHE A 22 -3.51 1.05 -1.15
N CYS A 23 -2.41 1.81 -0.98
CA CYS A 23 -1.68 1.98 0.27
C CYS A 23 -2.00 3.39 0.82
N LEU A 24 -2.73 3.46 1.94
CA LEU A 24 -3.22 4.73 2.47
C LEU A 24 -2.15 5.56 3.17
N ASP A 25 -1.16 4.91 3.76
CA ASP A 25 -0.08 5.56 4.50
C ASP A 25 0.98 6.18 3.59
N LEU A 26 1.01 5.80 2.31
CA LEU A 26 1.97 6.32 1.33
C LEU A 26 1.26 6.96 0.12
N THR A 27 -0.07 6.96 0.07
CA THR A 27 -0.88 7.47 -1.05
C THR A 27 -0.51 6.86 -2.41
N ILE A 28 -0.16 5.58 -2.41
CA ILE A 28 0.21 4.82 -3.61
C ILE A 28 -1.00 3.99 -4.03
N ALA A 29 -1.20 3.85 -5.34
CA ALA A 29 -2.23 2.98 -5.89
C ALA A 29 -1.70 2.21 -7.11
N ALA A 30 -2.18 0.98 -7.29
CA ALA A 30 -1.86 0.12 -8.42
C ALA A 30 -3.16 -0.46 -9.04
N GLN A 31 -3.14 -0.73 -10.34
CA GLN A 31 -4.27 -1.32 -11.08
C GLN A 31 -3.82 -2.50 -11.96
N GLY A 32 -4.73 -3.45 -12.17
CA GLY A 32 -4.46 -4.70 -12.89
C GLY A 32 -5.72 -5.54 -13.07
N GLU A 33 -5.57 -6.68 -13.73
CA GLU A 33 -6.67 -7.59 -14.10
C GLU A 33 -7.01 -8.58 -12.98
N SER A 34 -6.09 -8.79 -12.04
CA SER A 34 -6.29 -9.69 -10.91
C SER A 34 -5.83 -9.10 -9.58
N PHE A 35 -6.38 -9.60 -8.48
CA PHE A 35 -5.96 -9.24 -7.12
C PHE A 35 -4.46 -9.48 -6.90
N GLU A 36 -3.94 -10.64 -7.30
CA GLU A 36 -2.54 -11.02 -7.09
C GLU A 36 -1.59 -10.09 -7.84
N GLU A 37 -1.97 -9.71 -9.06
CA GLU A 37 -1.21 -8.76 -9.86
C GLU A 37 -1.16 -7.38 -9.18
N VAL A 38 -2.29 -6.83 -8.73
CA VAL A 38 -2.30 -5.51 -8.09
C VAL A 38 -1.62 -5.50 -6.74
N ARG A 39 -1.68 -6.60 -5.98
CA ARG A 39 -0.93 -6.75 -4.74
C ARG A 39 0.56 -6.67 -5.02
N ARG A 40 1.05 -7.47 -5.98
CA ARG A 40 2.48 -7.49 -6.36
C ARG A 40 2.94 -6.13 -6.86
N LYS A 41 2.17 -5.50 -7.76
CA LYS A 41 2.46 -4.15 -8.27
C LYS A 41 2.54 -3.13 -7.14
N LEU A 42 1.56 -3.13 -6.23
CA LEU A 42 1.57 -2.21 -5.10
C LEU A 42 2.79 -2.42 -4.19
N ALA A 43 3.15 -3.68 -3.90
CA ALA A 43 4.31 -4.00 -3.09
C ALA A 43 5.62 -3.49 -3.70
N ILE A 44 5.80 -3.65 -5.02
CA ILE A 44 6.96 -3.12 -5.76
C ILE A 44 6.99 -1.59 -5.67
N MET A 45 5.88 -0.92 -5.97
CA MET A 45 5.80 0.55 -5.92
C MET A 45 6.05 1.09 -4.50
N VAL A 46 5.56 0.41 -3.46
CA VAL A 46 5.81 0.77 -2.05
C VAL A 46 7.29 0.66 -1.74
N LYS A 47 7.95 -0.43 -2.16
CA LYS A 47 9.38 -0.62 -1.96
C LYS A 47 10.19 0.48 -2.66
N GLU A 48 9.96 0.68 -3.96
CA GLU A 48 10.64 1.73 -4.75
C GLU A 48 10.46 3.10 -4.11
N TYR A 49 9.24 3.44 -3.70
CA TYR A 49 8.95 4.70 -3.02
C TYR A 49 9.70 4.88 -1.70
N ILE A 50 9.87 3.82 -0.92
CA ILE A 50 10.62 3.86 0.34
C ILE A 50 12.11 3.94 0.08
N ASP A 51 12.63 3.17 -0.88
CA ASP A 51 14.03 3.18 -1.27
C ASP A 51 14.44 4.59 -1.76
N ASP A 52 13.64 5.21 -2.63
CA ASP A 52 13.86 6.57 -3.14
C ASP A 52 13.82 7.62 -2.01
N ALA A 53 12.90 7.45 -1.06
CA ALA A 53 12.76 8.36 0.08
C ALA A 53 13.90 8.22 1.11
N ILE A 54 14.56 7.05 1.23
CA ILE A 54 15.60 6.81 2.24
C ILE A 54 17.01 6.99 1.67
N GLU A 55 17.28 6.44 0.49
CA GLU A 55 18.61 6.37 -0.13
C GLU A 55 18.70 7.11 -1.47
N GLY A 56 17.57 7.43 -2.09
CA GLY A 56 17.50 8.06 -3.40
C GLY A 56 17.47 9.59 -3.38
N GLU A 57 17.05 10.16 -4.51
CA GLU A 57 17.03 11.60 -4.78
C GLU A 57 16.10 12.39 -3.83
N ASP A 58 15.15 11.68 -3.20
CA ASP A 58 14.09 12.24 -2.36
C ASP A 58 14.44 12.24 -0.85
N GLN A 59 15.67 11.85 -0.49
CA GLN A 59 16.12 11.78 0.91
C GLN A 59 15.91 13.10 1.69
N ALA A 60 16.08 14.24 1.03
CA ALA A 60 15.84 15.57 1.63
C ALA A 60 14.37 15.77 2.07
N TYR A 61 13.43 15.04 1.46
CA TYR A 61 12.00 15.09 1.72
C TYR A 61 11.46 13.82 2.39
N ALA A 62 12.32 12.88 2.78
CA ALA A 62 11.98 11.59 3.38
C ALA A 62 10.88 11.68 4.44
N LYS A 63 11.04 12.63 5.38
CA LYS A 63 10.07 12.84 6.48
C LYS A 63 8.69 13.21 5.97
N GLN A 64 8.59 14.07 4.95
CA GLN A 64 7.31 14.48 4.38
C GLN A 64 6.69 13.34 3.57
N LEU A 65 7.50 12.65 2.77
CA LEU A 65 7.08 11.55 1.90
C LEU A 65 6.55 10.35 2.72
N LEU A 66 7.25 9.97 3.78
CA LEU A 66 6.89 8.83 4.63
C LEU A 66 5.81 9.15 5.69
N THR A 67 5.35 10.40 5.79
CA THR A 67 4.27 10.79 6.73
C THR A 67 3.01 11.28 6.03
N ARG A 68 2.99 11.33 4.70
CA ARG A 68 1.83 11.80 3.93
C ARG A 68 0.67 10.82 4.06
N ARG A 69 -0.53 11.31 4.36
CA ARG A 69 -1.73 10.47 4.51
C ARG A 69 -2.67 10.63 3.33
N ALA A 70 -3.33 9.54 2.94
CA ALA A 70 -4.37 9.59 1.93
C ALA A 70 -5.53 10.53 2.33
N PRO A 71 -6.23 11.13 1.34
CA PRO A 71 -7.45 11.89 1.59
C PRO A 71 -8.48 11.09 2.40
N LEU A 72 -9.23 11.77 3.28
CA LEU A 72 -10.17 11.17 4.23
C LEU A 72 -11.19 10.21 3.59
N ARG A 73 -11.59 10.46 2.34
CA ARG A 73 -12.52 9.58 1.60
C ARG A 73 -12.02 8.14 1.51
N TYR A 74 -10.72 7.93 1.35
CA TYR A 74 -10.15 6.58 1.26
C TYR A 74 -10.05 5.90 2.61
N TRP A 75 -9.75 6.66 3.67
CA TRP A 75 -9.81 6.16 5.04
C TRP A 75 -11.23 5.79 5.45
N LEU A 76 -12.23 6.59 5.08
CA LEU A 76 -13.63 6.27 5.34
C LEU A 76 -14.02 4.95 4.66
N LYS A 77 -13.63 4.79 3.39
CA LYS A 77 -13.87 3.57 2.62
C LYS A 77 -13.21 2.34 3.24
N TYR A 78 -11.94 2.46 3.63
CA TYR A 78 -11.20 1.42 4.32
C TYR A 78 -11.85 0.99 5.65
N ASN A 79 -12.27 1.96 6.48
CA ASN A 79 -12.96 1.66 7.73
C ASN A 79 -14.36 1.07 7.52
N LEU A 80 -15.09 1.54 6.50
CA LEU A 80 -16.38 0.99 6.12
C LEU A 80 -16.25 -0.48 5.71
N TYR A 81 -15.30 -0.78 4.83
CA TYR A 81 -15.01 -2.15 4.39
C TYR A 81 -14.52 -3.06 5.52
N ARG A 82 -13.86 -2.50 6.53
CA ARG A 82 -13.44 -3.25 7.72
C ARG A 82 -14.62 -3.58 8.64
N PHE A 83 -15.59 -2.67 8.72
CA PHE A 83 -16.74 -2.78 9.63
C PHE A 83 -17.89 -3.63 9.06
N LEU A 84 -18.10 -3.57 7.74
CA LEU A 84 -19.07 -4.42 7.06
C LEU A 84 -18.50 -5.85 6.99
N HIS A 85 -19.04 -6.77 7.79
CA HIS A 85 -18.64 -8.18 7.79
C HIS A 85 -18.78 -8.79 6.38
N ARG A 86 -17.70 -9.47 5.98
CA ARG A 86 -17.36 -9.81 4.59
C ARG A 86 -18.09 -11.07 4.11
N SER A 87 -18.79 -10.98 2.99
CA SER A 87 -19.36 -12.16 2.31
C SER A 87 -18.30 -12.84 1.44
N GLU A 88 -18.45 -14.14 1.16
CA GLU A 88 -17.46 -14.93 0.38
C GLU A 88 -17.32 -14.48 -1.10
N GLY A 89 -18.17 -13.56 -1.58
CA GLY A 89 -18.15 -13.02 -2.94
C GLY A 89 -17.58 -11.60 -3.08
N ASP A 90 -17.00 -11.03 -2.02
CA ASP A 90 -16.78 -9.59 -1.95
C ASP A 90 -15.63 -9.08 -2.85
N ALA A 91 -15.90 -7.96 -3.53
CA ALA A 91 -14.98 -7.29 -4.45
C ALA A 91 -13.77 -6.66 -3.72
N THR A 92 -13.76 -6.65 -2.39
CA THR A 92 -12.74 -5.97 -1.58
C THR A 92 -11.82 -6.95 -0.87
N ARG A 93 -10.51 -6.71 -0.92
CA ARG A 93 -9.47 -7.51 -0.28
C ARG A 93 -8.45 -6.68 0.49
N PHE A 94 -8.46 -6.81 1.81
CA PHE A 94 -7.41 -6.26 2.67
C PHE A 94 -6.14 -7.10 2.61
N PHE A 95 -5.00 -6.41 2.72
CA PHE A 95 -3.69 -7.02 2.88
C PHE A 95 -2.78 -6.03 3.60
N SER A 96 -1.67 -6.52 4.10
CA SER A 96 -0.68 -5.71 4.79
C SER A 96 0.62 -5.78 4.01
N GLU A 97 1.22 -4.63 3.73
CA GLU A 97 2.60 -4.54 3.26
C GLU A 97 3.48 -4.16 4.45
N VAL A 98 4.66 -4.79 4.54
CA VAL A 98 5.60 -4.56 5.63
C VAL A 98 6.70 -3.63 5.15
N ILE A 99 6.92 -2.55 5.89
CA ILE A 99 8.06 -1.65 5.64
C ILE A 99 9.33 -2.31 6.19
N PRO A 100 10.37 -2.52 5.37
CA PRO A 100 11.65 -2.98 5.87
C PRO A 100 12.32 -1.87 6.70
N LEU A 101 12.92 -2.22 7.84
CA LEU A 101 13.60 -1.27 8.74
C LEU A 101 14.86 -0.65 8.13
N LEU A 102 15.46 -1.37 7.19
CA LEU A 102 16.57 -0.93 6.35
C LEU A 102 16.26 -1.41 4.92
N PRO A 103 16.48 -0.59 3.88
CA PRO A 103 16.51 -1.09 2.51
C PRO A 103 17.50 -2.26 2.44
N ILE A 104 17.07 -3.37 1.86
CA ILE A 104 17.90 -4.58 1.75
C ILE A 104 18.68 -4.47 0.45
N PRO A 105 20.01 -4.25 0.50
CA PRO A 105 20.80 -4.17 -0.72
C PRO A 105 20.69 -5.50 -1.49
N GLY A 106 20.17 -5.46 -2.72
CA GLY A 106 20.08 -6.62 -3.59
C GLY A 106 18.86 -7.53 -3.40
N TYR A 107 17.78 -7.08 -2.73
CA TYR A 107 16.53 -7.86 -2.67
C TYR A 107 15.79 -7.87 -4.01
N ASN A 108 15.76 -9.04 -4.66
CA ASN A 108 15.02 -9.31 -5.88
C ASN A 108 13.73 -10.10 -5.55
N PRO A 109 12.54 -9.48 -5.61
CA PRO A 109 11.29 -10.19 -5.40
C PRO A 109 10.94 -10.99 -6.67
N ALA A 110 11.37 -12.25 -6.70
CA ALA A 110 10.85 -13.25 -7.64
C ALA A 110 9.36 -13.52 -7.39
#